data_AF-A0A832FNF6-F1
#
_entry.id   AF-A0A832FNF6-F1
#
_cell.length_a   1.000
_cell.length_b   1.000
_cell.length_c   1.000
_cell.angle_alpha   90.00
_cell.angle_beta   90.00
_cell.angle_gamma   90.00
#
_symmetry.space_group_name_H-M   'P 1'
#
loop_
_entity.id
_entity.type
_entity.pdbx_description
1 polymer ?
#
loop_
_entity_poly.entity_id
_entity_poly.type
_entity_poly.pdbx_seq_one_letter_code
_entity_poly.pdbx_strand_id
1 'polypeptide(L)'
;MSNDGHPDPARPDAQPPVGDMPDTPATNMPVPDQPVPDEPNPDEPNPDEPNPDEPNPDEPNPDEPKPDEPSAHPDPNESEAVREALAAARKAMVERDLDRAEEQLDLAIVAGGRLPPELAARIEQEQALAAAVRAFWEAVRQSMSQLEVTEELKIGNSVAIVVEVDGEVIIIREAGRNQRYSIRRMRNTRELPARLAVALAERWLKGDDPTSKLMVGAFLAVDPQGDRNRAAEYVQEAQQRGAESAALVQAALEGTPE
;
A
#
# COMPACT_ATOMS: atom_id res chain seq x y z
N MET A 1 35.14 -41.33 -5.86
CA MET A 1 35.74 -40.00 -5.98
C MET A 1 36.24 -39.64 -4.60
N SER A 2 37.54 -39.87 -4.39
CA SER A 2 38.24 -39.69 -3.14
C SER A 2 38.29 -38.20 -2.79
N ASN A 3 38.00 -37.87 -1.53
CA ASN A 3 38.15 -36.54 -0.97
C ASN A 3 39.55 -36.50 -0.33
N ASP A 4 40.53 -36.08 -1.12
CA ASP A 4 41.92 -35.96 -0.69
C ASP A 4 42.15 -34.64 0.06
N GLY A 5 42.87 -34.76 1.17
CA GLY A 5 43.05 -33.74 2.18
C GLY A 5 43.80 -32.50 1.70
N HIS A 6 43.41 -31.36 2.26
CA HIS A 6 44.20 -30.13 2.23
C HIS A 6 44.92 -29.99 3.57
N PRO A 7 46.27 -30.00 3.62
CA PRO A 7 47.02 -29.64 4.80
C PRO A 7 47.31 -28.14 4.82
N ASP A 8 47.19 -27.56 6.00
CA ASP A 8 47.81 -26.28 6.38
C ASP A 8 49.34 -26.44 6.41
N PRO A 9 50.11 -25.43 5.97
CA PRO A 9 51.29 -25.10 6.75
C PRO A 9 51.46 -23.60 7.00
N ALA A 10 51.61 -23.28 8.28
CA ALA A 10 52.17 -22.06 8.83
C ALA A 10 53.52 -21.66 8.18
N ARG A 11 53.74 -20.34 8.03
CA ARG A 11 55.05 -19.73 8.32
C ARG A 11 55.00 -18.19 8.47
N PRO A 12 55.65 -17.63 9.51
CA PRO A 12 56.00 -16.22 9.62
C PRO A 12 57.43 -15.94 9.10
N ASP A 13 57.82 -14.65 9.19
CA ASP A 13 59.15 -14.05 9.02
C ASP A 13 59.64 -13.67 7.60
N ALA A 14 59.69 -12.35 7.34
CA ALA A 14 60.90 -11.64 6.88
C ALA A 14 60.67 -10.10 6.78
N GLN A 15 61.40 -9.33 7.57
CA GLN A 15 61.84 -7.94 7.29
C GLN A 15 63.34 -7.97 6.90
N PRO A 16 64.05 -6.83 6.70
CA PRO A 16 63.96 -5.72 5.73
C PRO A 16 65.29 -5.58 4.92
N PRO A 17 65.62 -4.47 4.21
CA PRO A 17 66.55 -3.50 4.84
C PRO A 17 66.45 -2.00 4.44
N VAL A 18 66.70 -1.19 5.47
CA VAL A 18 67.48 0.07 5.63
C VAL A 18 68.11 0.83 4.45
N GLY A 19 68.03 2.15 4.55
CA GLY A 19 69.15 3.10 4.37
C GLY A 19 68.80 4.40 5.12
N ASP A 20 69.35 4.72 6.29
CA ASP A 20 70.71 5.13 6.70
C ASP A 20 70.99 6.64 6.62
N MET A 21 71.57 7.14 7.74
CA MET A 21 72.42 8.34 7.92
C MET A 21 71.77 9.68 8.38
N PRO A 22 72.50 10.54 9.15
CA PRO A 22 72.73 10.36 10.59
C PRO A 22 72.62 11.66 11.43
N ASP A 23 72.57 11.47 12.76
CA ASP A 23 72.71 12.46 13.83
C ASP A 23 74.11 13.11 13.91
N THR A 24 74.21 14.37 14.33
CA THR A 24 75.23 14.85 15.30
C THR A 24 74.86 16.21 15.94
N PRO A 25 75.41 16.51 17.14
CA PRO A 25 74.82 17.45 18.11
C PRO A 25 75.58 18.79 18.23
N ALA A 26 74.98 19.81 18.86
CA ALA A 26 75.72 20.99 19.33
C ALA A 26 75.17 21.60 20.63
N THR A 27 75.86 21.26 21.73
CA THR A 27 76.55 22.17 22.67
C THR A 27 75.81 23.35 23.33
N ASN A 28 75.79 23.26 24.67
CA ASN A 28 75.45 24.25 25.68
C ASN A 28 76.60 25.29 25.85
N MET A 29 76.34 26.60 25.80
CA MET A 29 77.27 27.67 26.25
C MET A 29 76.50 28.98 26.59
N PRO A 30 77.08 29.89 27.40
CA PRO A 30 76.38 30.67 28.42
C PRO A 30 75.89 32.07 28.00
N VAL A 31 74.93 32.57 28.78
CA VAL A 31 74.35 33.93 28.75
C VAL A 31 75.41 35.00 29.01
N PRO A 32 75.51 36.05 28.18
CA PRO A 32 76.19 37.29 28.54
C PRO A 32 75.21 38.27 29.21
N ASP A 33 75.49 38.63 30.46
CA ASP A 33 74.98 39.83 31.13
C ASP A 33 75.41 41.08 30.36
N GLN A 34 74.46 41.91 29.94
CA GLN A 34 74.73 43.27 29.47
C GLN A 34 73.73 44.27 30.08
N PRO A 35 74.20 45.49 30.37
CA PRO A 35 73.61 46.38 31.37
C PRO A 35 72.35 47.08 30.85
N VAL A 36 71.41 47.33 31.77
CA VAL A 36 70.21 48.16 31.54
C VAL A 36 70.63 49.63 31.49
N PRO A 37 70.37 50.37 30.41
CA PRO A 37 70.43 51.82 30.43
C PRO A 37 69.07 52.37 30.91
N ASP A 38 69.07 53.06 32.05
CA ASP A 38 67.99 53.95 32.48
C ASP A 38 68.02 55.21 31.62
N GLU A 39 67.00 55.43 30.79
CA GLU A 39 66.73 56.73 30.17
C GLU A 39 65.21 56.98 30.05
N PRO A 40 64.80 58.26 30.04
CA PRO A 40 63.65 58.75 30.79
C PRO A 40 62.32 58.61 30.05
N ASN A 41 61.26 58.42 30.84
CA ASN A 41 59.86 58.40 30.39
C ASN A 41 59.45 59.78 29.84
N PRO A 42 59.07 59.90 28.56
CA PRO A 42 58.31 61.04 28.08
C PRO A 42 56.82 60.76 28.28
N ASP A 43 56.17 61.52 29.16
CA ASP A 43 54.71 61.66 29.16
C ASP A 43 54.27 62.26 27.82
N GLU A 44 53.87 61.41 26.87
CA GLU A 44 53.12 61.83 25.70
C GLU A 44 51.62 61.85 26.00
N PRO A 45 50.88 62.86 25.52
CA PRO A 45 49.45 63.00 25.79
C PRO A 45 48.67 61.95 25.01
N ASN A 46 47.76 61.27 25.70
CA ASN A 46 46.81 60.33 25.10
C ASN A 46 45.92 61.07 24.07
N PRO A 47 45.95 60.71 22.78
CA PRO A 47 44.92 61.15 21.85
C PRO A 47 43.70 60.25 22.07
N ASP A 48 42.57 60.85 22.50
CA ASP A 48 41.26 60.21 22.37
C ASP A 48 40.97 59.97 20.88
N GLU A 49 41.25 58.77 20.39
CA GLU A 49 40.70 58.31 19.12
C GLU A 49 39.18 58.08 19.28
N PRO A 50 38.34 58.61 18.37
CA PRO A 50 36.93 58.26 18.37
C PRO A 50 36.82 56.80 17.93
N ASN A 51 36.25 55.96 18.80
CA ASN A 51 35.86 54.60 18.44
C ASN A 51 34.91 54.68 17.22
N PRO A 52 35.26 54.11 16.05
CA PRO A 52 34.29 53.94 15.00
C PRO A 52 33.30 52.89 15.47
N ASP A 53 32.04 53.26 15.67
CA ASP A 53 30.95 52.28 15.69
C ASP A 53 30.96 51.60 14.31
N GLU A 54 31.61 50.44 14.22
CA GLU A 54 31.42 49.54 13.09
C GLU A 54 29.93 49.16 13.07
N PRO A 55 29.21 49.37 11.95
CA PRO A 55 27.88 48.83 11.82
C PRO A 55 28.04 47.32 11.82
N ASN A 56 27.54 46.67 12.87
CA ASN A 56 27.36 45.22 12.87
C ASN A 56 26.53 44.90 11.61
N PRO A 57 27.07 44.16 10.62
CA PRO A 57 26.23 43.66 9.56
C PRO A 57 25.28 42.68 10.26
N ASP A 58 24.00 43.01 10.34
CA ASP A 58 22.97 41.99 10.45
C ASP A 58 23.14 41.11 9.22
N GLU A 59 23.98 40.08 9.32
CA GLU A 59 23.95 38.97 8.39
C GLU A 59 22.50 38.47 8.43
N PRO A 60 21.79 38.44 7.29
CA PRO A 60 20.54 37.73 7.24
C PRO A 60 20.91 36.28 7.53
N ASN A 61 20.58 35.81 8.73
CA ASN A 61 20.60 34.39 9.01
C ASN A 61 19.80 33.75 7.88
N PRO A 62 20.43 33.00 6.95
CA PRO A 62 19.65 32.21 6.05
C PRO A 62 18.90 31.28 7.00
N ASP A 63 17.58 31.41 7.07
CA ASP A 63 16.76 30.25 7.40
C ASP A 63 17.14 29.22 6.33
N GLU A 64 18.21 28.45 6.59
CA GLU A 64 18.41 27.19 5.95
C GLU A 64 17.08 26.48 6.18
N PRO A 65 16.32 26.13 5.12
CA PRO A 65 15.20 25.25 5.32
C PRO A 65 15.81 24.02 5.98
N LYS A 66 15.47 23.78 7.25
CA LYS A 66 15.77 22.50 7.87
C LYS A 66 15.35 21.48 6.84
N PRO A 67 16.25 20.60 6.37
CA PRO A 67 15.82 19.46 5.58
C PRO A 67 14.67 18.87 6.38
N ASP A 68 13.48 18.80 5.78
CA ASP A 68 12.36 18.10 6.38
C ASP A 68 12.90 16.71 6.72
N GLU A 69 13.21 16.49 7.99
CA GLU A 69 13.51 15.17 8.50
C GLU A 69 12.27 14.36 8.12
N PRO A 70 12.41 13.33 7.27
CA PRO A 70 11.26 12.63 6.78
C PRO A 70 10.57 11.99 7.99
N SER A 71 9.46 12.58 8.44
CA SER A 71 8.65 12.01 9.50
C SER A 71 8.28 10.60 9.07
N ALA A 72 8.62 9.63 9.92
CA ALA A 72 8.25 8.22 9.72
C ALA A 72 6.74 7.98 9.88
N HIS A 73 5.98 9.06 10.09
CA HIS A 73 4.53 9.05 10.25
C HIS A 73 3.92 9.89 9.13
N PRO A 74 2.89 9.38 8.44
CA PRO A 74 2.16 10.15 7.42
C PRO A 74 1.55 11.39 8.05
N ASP A 75 1.33 12.43 7.24
CA ASP A 75 0.52 13.55 7.67
C ASP A 75 -0.89 13.07 8.05
N PRO A 76 -1.48 13.57 9.15
CA PRO A 76 -2.84 13.20 9.56
C PRO A 76 -3.87 13.34 8.42
N ASN A 77 -3.67 14.33 7.55
CA ASN A 77 -4.51 14.57 6.37
C ASN A 77 -4.38 13.47 5.30
N GLU A 78 -3.18 12.92 5.08
CA GLU A 78 -2.99 11.80 4.13
C GLU A 78 -3.70 10.54 4.65
N SER A 79 -3.56 10.26 5.95
CA SER A 79 -4.24 9.12 6.58
C SER A 79 -5.77 9.23 6.52
N GLU A 80 -6.32 10.43 6.63
CA GLU A 80 -7.76 10.68 6.50
C GLU A 80 -8.22 10.50 5.05
N ALA A 81 -7.51 11.09 4.08
CA ALA A 81 -7.81 10.97 2.66
C ALA A 81 -7.84 9.50 2.20
N VAL A 82 -6.88 8.68 2.66
CA VAL A 82 -6.85 7.24 2.36
C VAL A 82 -8.08 6.55 2.95
N ARG A 83 -8.45 6.82 4.20
CA ARG A 83 -9.65 6.21 4.82
C ARG A 83 -10.93 6.60 4.10
N GLU A 84 -11.06 7.85 3.69
CA GLU A 84 -12.20 8.33 2.92
C GLU A 84 -12.30 7.60 1.58
N ALA A 85 -11.19 7.51 0.85
CA ALA A 85 -11.11 6.80 -0.41
C ALA A 85 -11.48 5.32 -0.25
N LEU A 86 -10.98 4.63 0.77
CA LEU A 86 -11.35 3.24 1.07
C LEU A 86 -12.84 3.08 1.41
N ALA A 87 -13.42 4.01 2.19
CA ALA A 87 -14.85 3.99 2.49
C ALA A 87 -15.70 4.24 1.24
N ALA A 88 -15.25 5.12 0.35
CA ALA A 88 -15.89 5.38 -0.93
C ALA A 88 -15.78 4.17 -1.88
N ALA A 89 -14.64 3.46 -1.87
CA ALA A 89 -14.46 2.21 -2.62
C ALA A 89 -15.46 1.14 -2.14
N ARG A 90 -15.58 0.94 -0.82
CA ARG A 90 -16.57 0.04 -0.22
C ARG A 90 -17.99 0.37 -0.66
N LYS A 91 -18.38 1.64 -0.56
CA LYS A 91 -19.70 2.11 -0.99
C LYS A 91 -19.94 1.82 -2.48
N ALA A 92 -18.96 2.08 -3.33
CA ALA A 92 -19.06 1.82 -4.76
C ALA A 92 -19.24 0.33 -5.06
N MET A 93 -18.53 -0.57 -4.36
CA MET A 93 -18.74 -2.02 -4.50
C MET A 93 -20.16 -2.45 -4.08
N VAL A 94 -20.68 -1.88 -2.98
CA VAL A 94 -22.06 -2.10 -2.51
C VAL A 94 -23.09 -1.63 -3.54
N GLU A 95 -22.79 -0.54 -4.25
CA GLU A 95 -23.62 0.00 -5.34
C GLU A 95 -23.42 -0.74 -6.67
N ARG A 96 -22.56 -1.79 -6.67
CA ARG A 96 -22.16 -2.58 -7.84
C ARG A 96 -21.46 -1.75 -8.94
N ASP A 97 -20.84 -0.66 -8.54
CA ASP A 97 -20.06 0.23 -9.40
C ASP A 97 -18.56 0.00 -9.19
N LEU A 98 -18.05 -1.05 -9.83
CA LEU A 98 -16.69 -1.51 -9.61
C LEU A 98 -15.64 -0.62 -10.27
N ASP A 99 -16.01 0.06 -11.35
CA ASP A 99 -15.15 1.06 -12.00
C ASP A 99 -14.91 2.21 -11.01
N ARG A 100 -15.97 2.70 -10.37
CA ARG A 100 -15.86 3.70 -9.31
C ARG A 100 -15.09 3.19 -8.09
N ALA A 101 -15.27 1.93 -7.71
CA ALA A 101 -14.53 1.34 -6.59
C ALA A 101 -13.02 1.33 -6.84
N GLU A 102 -12.59 0.95 -8.05
CA GLU A 102 -11.19 0.96 -8.45
C GLU A 102 -10.61 2.37 -8.50
N GLU A 103 -11.33 3.34 -9.06
CA GLU A 103 -10.90 4.75 -9.03
C GLU A 103 -10.65 5.24 -7.59
N GLN A 104 -11.48 4.82 -6.63
CA GLN A 104 -11.28 5.18 -5.23
C GLN A 104 -10.06 4.48 -4.62
N LEU A 105 -9.78 3.23 -4.99
CA LEU A 105 -8.56 2.54 -4.55
C LEU A 105 -7.30 3.18 -5.13
N ASP A 106 -7.34 3.61 -6.39
CA ASP A 106 -6.23 4.35 -7.02
C ASP A 106 -5.98 5.68 -6.28
N LEU A 107 -7.04 6.40 -5.92
CA LEU A 107 -6.90 7.61 -5.09
C LEU A 107 -6.32 7.32 -3.71
N ALA A 108 -6.70 6.20 -3.08
CA ALA A 108 -6.14 5.78 -1.79
C ALA A 108 -4.62 5.52 -1.91
N ILE A 109 -4.18 4.91 -3.02
CA ILE A 109 -2.76 4.67 -3.29
C ILE A 109 -2.00 5.98 -3.51
N VAL A 110 -2.56 6.90 -4.31
CA VAL A 110 -1.93 8.19 -4.60
C VAL A 110 -1.87 9.09 -3.36
N ALA A 111 -2.92 9.11 -2.55
CA ALA A 111 -2.94 9.84 -1.28
C ALA A 111 -2.00 9.22 -0.24
N GLY A 112 -1.69 7.93 -0.38
CA GLY A 112 -0.87 7.16 0.53
C GLY A 112 0.61 7.19 0.18
N GLY A 113 1.24 8.37 0.23
CA GLY A 113 2.67 8.54 -0.06
C GLY A 113 3.56 7.59 0.75
N ARG A 114 3.84 7.90 2.03
CA ARG A 114 4.55 7.00 2.95
C ARG A 114 3.59 6.51 4.03
N LEU A 115 2.81 5.49 3.66
CA LEU A 115 1.81 4.90 4.55
C LEU A 115 2.44 4.13 5.74
N PRO A 116 1.79 4.15 6.91
CA PRO A 116 2.00 3.16 7.95
C PRO A 116 1.70 1.76 7.39
N PRO A 117 2.40 0.72 7.88
CA PRO A 117 2.21 -0.64 7.38
C PRO A 117 0.76 -1.13 7.53
N GLU A 118 0.04 -0.68 8.56
CA GLU A 118 -1.37 -1.03 8.77
C GLU A 118 -2.28 -0.48 7.68
N LEU A 119 -2.03 0.76 7.24
CA LEU A 119 -2.86 1.43 6.25
C LEU A 119 -2.53 0.96 4.83
N ALA A 120 -1.25 0.69 4.56
CA ALA A 120 -0.83 0.02 3.32
C ALA A 120 -1.46 -1.38 3.19
N ALA A 121 -1.41 -2.19 4.26
CA ALA A 121 -2.05 -3.50 4.29
C ALA A 121 -3.57 -3.40 4.08
N ARG A 122 -4.21 -2.35 4.60
CA ARG A 122 -5.65 -2.13 4.36
C ARG A 122 -5.95 -1.85 2.89
N ILE A 123 -5.14 -1.06 2.18
CA ILE A 123 -5.32 -0.86 0.74
C ILE A 123 -5.22 -2.19 0.00
N GLU A 124 -4.22 -3.01 0.30
CA GLU A 124 -4.06 -4.33 -0.32
C GLU A 124 -5.26 -5.27 -0.05
N GLN A 125 -5.78 -5.26 1.18
CA GLN A 125 -6.98 -6.00 1.57
C GLN A 125 -8.21 -5.58 0.74
N GLU A 126 -8.42 -4.27 0.61
CA GLU A 126 -9.54 -3.69 -0.13
C GLU A 126 -9.41 -3.92 -1.65
N GLN A 127 -8.20 -3.86 -2.20
CA GLN A 127 -7.92 -4.23 -3.58
C GLN A 127 -8.22 -5.70 -3.86
N ALA A 128 -7.78 -6.61 -2.99
CA ALA A 128 -8.08 -8.04 -3.11
C ALA A 128 -9.59 -8.31 -3.09
N LEU A 129 -10.32 -7.63 -2.21
CA LEU A 129 -11.78 -7.72 -2.14
C LEU A 129 -12.43 -7.19 -3.43
N ALA A 130 -12.06 -5.99 -3.87
CA ALA A 130 -12.60 -5.39 -5.08
C ALA A 130 -12.33 -6.24 -6.33
N ALA A 131 -11.14 -6.81 -6.46
CA ALA A 131 -10.77 -7.71 -7.54
C ALA A 131 -11.64 -8.98 -7.53
N ALA A 132 -11.87 -9.59 -6.37
CA ALA A 132 -12.72 -10.76 -6.25
C ALA A 132 -14.20 -10.46 -6.61
N VAL A 133 -14.73 -9.32 -6.15
CA VAL A 133 -16.09 -8.88 -6.51
C VAL A 133 -16.19 -8.56 -8.00
N ARG A 134 -15.16 -7.96 -8.61
CA ARG A 134 -15.10 -7.72 -10.05
C ARG A 134 -15.12 -9.00 -10.86
N ALA A 135 -14.26 -9.95 -10.52
CA ALA A 135 -14.23 -11.25 -11.20
C ALA A 135 -15.57 -11.99 -11.10
N PHE A 136 -16.27 -11.88 -9.95
CA PHE A 136 -17.64 -12.40 -9.82
C PHE A 136 -18.60 -11.77 -10.84
N TRP A 137 -18.66 -10.44 -10.92
CA TRP A 137 -19.57 -9.76 -11.85
C TRP A 137 -19.20 -9.96 -13.32
N GLU A 138 -17.91 -10.13 -13.64
CA GLU A 138 -17.47 -10.56 -14.96
C GLU A 138 -18.00 -11.94 -15.31
N ALA A 139 -17.94 -12.90 -14.38
CA ALA A 139 -18.54 -14.23 -14.58
C ALA A 139 -20.06 -14.16 -14.80
N VAL A 140 -20.77 -13.27 -14.08
CA VAL A 140 -22.20 -13.03 -14.32
C VAL A 140 -22.45 -12.49 -15.74
N ARG A 141 -21.70 -11.48 -16.18
CA ARG A 141 -21.85 -10.89 -17.53
C ARG A 141 -21.53 -11.92 -18.61
N GLN A 142 -20.50 -12.73 -18.41
CA GLN A 142 -20.11 -13.78 -19.33
C GLN A 142 -21.13 -14.91 -19.41
N SER A 143 -21.77 -15.24 -18.29
CA SER A 143 -22.90 -16.14 -18.24
C SER A 143 -24.08 -15.59 -19.04
N MET A 144 -24.43 -14.31 -18.82
CA MET A 144 -25.53 -13.65 -19.53
C MET A 144 -25.31 -13.55 -21.04
N SER A 145 -24.08 -13.29 -21.50
CA SER A 145 -23.77 -13.19 -22.93
C SER A 145 -23.95 -14.51 -23.69
N GLN A 146 -23.99 -15.63 -22.98
CA GLN A 146 -24.17 -16.98 -23.54
C GLN A 146 -25.54 -17.60 -23.20
N LEU A 147 -26.44 -16.86 -22.55
CA LEU A 147 -27.76 -17.38 -22.23
C LEU A 147 -28.61 -17.49 -23.49
N GLU A 148 -29.29 -18.63 -23.63
CA GLU A 148 -30.27 -18.82 -24.67
C GLU A 148 -31.67 -18.45 -24.15
N VAL A 149 -32.49 -17.83 -25.01
CA VAL A 149 -33.90 -17.66 -24.69
C VAL A 149 -34.52 -19.05 -24.56
N THR A 150 -35.40 -19.23 -23.57
CA THR A 150 -35.99 -20.52 -23.15
C THR A 150 -35.07 -21.44 -22.34
N GLU A 151 -33.82 -21.06 -22.10
CA GLU A 151 -32.93 -21.82 -21.21
C GLU A 151 -33.47 -21.86 -19.78
N GLU A 152 -33.31 -23.00 -19.11
CA GLU A 152 -33.63 -23.16 -17.69
C GLU A 152 -32.45 -22.76 -16.80
N LEU A 153 -32.68 -21.80 -15.91
CA LEU A 153 -31.76 -21.38 -14.87
C LEU A 153 -32.12 -22.00 -13.53
N LYS A 154 -31.21 -22.79 -12.98
CA LYS A 154 -31.33 -23.31 -11.62
C LYS A 154 -30.90 -22.26 -10.61
N ILE A 155 -31.83 -21.80 -9.79
CA ILE A 155 -31.62 -20.78 -8.75
C ILE A 155 -31.82 -21.45 -7.38
N GLY A 156 -30.74 -22.04 -6.86
CA GLY A 156 -30.82 -22.90 -5.67
C GLY A 156 -31.76 -24.08 -5.91
N ASN A 157 -32.91 -24.07 -5.23
CA ASN A 157 -33.94 -25.12 -5.34
C ASN A 157 -35.07 -24.77 -6.31
N SER A 158 -35.05 -23.58 -6.90
CA SER A 158 -36.06 -23.13 -7.87
C SER A 158 -35.49 -23.14 -9.29
N VAL A 159 -36.36 -23.20 -10.29
CA VAL A 159 -36.00 -23.10 -11.71
C VAL A 159 -36.74 -21.92 -12.31
N ALA A 160 -36.02 -21.11 -13.07
CA ALA A 160 -36.58 -20.02 -13.86
C ALA A 160 -36.25 -20.21 -15.34
N ILE A 161 -37.09 -19.70 -16.22
CA ILE A 161 -36.87 -19.78 -17.68
C ILE A 161 -36.40 -18.41 -18.17
N VAL A 162 -35.32 -18.35 -18.93
CA VAL A 162 -34.86 -17.12 -19.57
C VAL A 162 -35.87 -16.71 -20.64
N VAL A 163 -36.39 -15.50 -20.54
CA VAL A 163 -37.33 -14.92 -21.50
C VAL A 163 -36.62 -13.96 -22.45
N GLU A 164 -35.72 -13.15 -21.91
CA GLU A 164 -34.99 -12.13 -22.67
C GLU A 164 -33.69 -11.78 -21.94
N VAL A 165 -32.64 -11.48 -22.70
CA VAL A 165 -31.37 -10.95 -22.20
C VAL A 165 -30.98 -9.78 -23.08
N ASP A 166 -30.73 -8.63 -22.47
CA ASP A 166 -30.36 -7.38 -23.13
C ASP A 166 -29.22 -6.72 -22.36
N GLY A 167 -27.98 -7.10 -22.70
CA GLY A 167 -26.76 -6.60 -22.08
C GLY A 167 -26.73 -6.80 -20.55
N GLU A 168 -27.10 -5.75 -19.81
CA GLU A 168 -27.13 -5.71 -18.34
C GLU A 168 -28.50 -6.05 -17.73
N VAL A 169 -29.50 -6.37 -18.57
CA VAL A 169 -30.86 -6.67 -18.14
C VAL A 169 -31.22 -8.10 -18.52
N ILE A 170 -31.90 -8.80 -17.61
CA ILE A 170 -32.47 -10.12 -17.87
C ILE A 170 -33.95 -10.14 -17.50
N ILE A 171 -34.75 -10.80 -18.31
CA ILE A 171 -36.13 -11.16 -17.99
C ILE A 171 -36.17 -12.66 -17.81
N ILE A 172 -36.60 -13.10 -16.62
CA ILE A 172 -36.84 -14.52 -16.33
C ILE A 172 -38.32 -14.75 -16.04
N ARG A 173 -38.80 -15.95 -16.30
CA ARG A 173 -40.10 -16.43 -15.88
C ARG A 173 -39.94 -17.36 -14.69
N GLU A 174 -40.51 -16.97 -13.56
CA GLU A 174 -40.53 -17.76 -12.33
C GLU A 174 -41.98 -17.85 -11.83
N ALA A 175 -42.44 -19.06 -11.52
CA ALA A 175 -43.83 -19.32 -11.09
C ALA A 175 -44.88 -18.67 -12.01
N GLY A 176 -44.67 -18.75 -13.33
CA GLY A 176 -45.58 -18.20 -14.34
C GLY A 176 -45.55 -16.68 -14.52
N ARG A 177 -44.68 -15.95 -13.81
CA ARG A 177 -44.56 -14.49 -13.90
C ARG A 177 -43.23 -14.09 -14.51
N ASN A 178 -43.28 -13.19 -15.51
CA ASN A 178 -42.08 -12.56 -16.04
C ASN A 178 -41.57 -11.49 -15.05
N GLN A 179 -40.28 -11.53 -14.73
CA GLN A 179 -39.61 -10.58 -13.85
C GLN A 179 -38.39 -10.02 -14.57
N ARG A 180 -38.27 -8.70 -14.59
CA ARG A 180 -37.16 -7.96 -15.22
C ARG A 180 -36.18 -7.50 -14.14
N TYR A 181 -34.90 -7.83 -14.33
CA TYR A 181 -33.81 -7.52 -13.41
C TYR A 181 -32.64 -6.86 -14.13
N SER A 182 -31.87 -6.04 -13.42
CA SER A 182 -30.60 -5.49 -13.92
C SER A 182 -29.43 -5.85 -12.99
N ILE A 183 -28.28 -6.15 -13.58
CA ILE A 183 -27.05 -6.41 -12.83
C ILE A 183 -26.54 -5.14 -12.13
N ARG A 184 -26.73 -3.96 -12.72
CA ARG A 184 -26.44 -2.65 -12.10
C ARG A 184 -27.69 -2.06 -11.47
N ARG A 185 -27.50 -1.22 -10.45
CA ARG A 185 -28.61 -0.50 -9.83
C ARG A 185 -29.18 0.54 -10.81
N MET A 186 -30.44 0.37 -11.19
CA MET A 186 -31.13 1.28 -12.11
C MET A 186 -32.41 1.82 -11.46
N ARG A 187 -32.72 3.10 -11.70
CA ARG A 187 -33.85 3.81 -11.04
C ARG A 187 -35.22 3.14 -11.24
N ASN A 188 -35.43 2.46 -12.37
CA ASN A 188 -36.73 1.91 -12.77
C ASN A 188 -36.70 0.40 -13.06
N THR A 189 -35.61 -0.29 -12.73
CA THR A 189 -35.47 -1.74 -12.94
C THR A 189 -35.13 -2.38 -11.60
N ARG A 190 -35.72 -3.55 -11.32
CA ARG A 190 -35.37 -4.28 -10.10
C ARG A 190 -33.91 -4.70 -10.15
N GLU A 191 -33.23 -4.55 -9.04
CA GLU A 191 -31.86 -5.03 -8.88
C GLU A 191 -31.84 -6.57 -8.92
N LEU A 192 -30.82 -7.13 -9.56
CA LEU A 192 -30.66 -8.59 -9.66
C LEU A 192 -30.50 -9.19 -8.25
N PRO A 193 -31.37 -10.14 -7.84
CA PRO A 193 -31.26 -10.80 -6.55
C PRO A 193 -29.91 -11.52 -6.39
N ALA A 194 -29.29 -11.44 -5.21
CA ALA A 194 -27.99 -12.09 -4.96
C ALA A 194 -27.98 -13.59 -5.34
N ARG A 195 -29.05 -14.33 -5.03
CA ARG A 195 -29.18 -15.75 -5.39
C ARG A 195 -29.18 -16.00 -6.90
N LEU A 196 -29.79 -15.10 -7.67
CA LEU A 196 -29.79 -15.18 -9.13
C LEU A 196 -28.43 -14.76 -9.70
N ALA A 197 -27.77 -13.76 -9.11
CA ALA A 197 -26.39 -13.40 -9.47
C ALA A 197 -25.43 -14.58 -9.25
N VAL A 198 -25.50 -15.26 -8.10
CA VAL A 198 -24.69 -16.46 -7.83
C VAL A 198 -24.99 -17.57 -8.84
N ALA A 199 -26.28 -17.85 -9.11
CA ALA A 199 -26.65 -18.87 -10.10
C ALA A 199 -26.11 -18.57 -11.51
N LEU A 200 -26.09 -17.30 -11.91
CA LEU A 200 -25.49 -16.88 -13.18
C LEU A 200 -23.98 -17.05 -13.14
N ALA A 201 -23.30 -16.59 -12.08
CA ALA A 201 -21.85 -16.71 -11.94
C ALA A 201 -21.39 -18.18 -11.95
N GLU A 202 -22.07 -19.07 -11.22
CA GLU A 202 -21.74 -20.51 -11.12
C GLU A 202 -21.88 -21.28 -12.45
N ARG A 203 -22.59 -20.74 -13.46
CA ARG A 203 -22.55 -21.31 -14.82
C ARG A 203 -21.18 -21.16 -15.47
N TRP A 204 -20.43 -20.12 -15.10
CA TRP A 204 -19.11 -19.82 -15.64
C TRP A 204 -17.97 -20.20 -14.69
N LEU A 205 -18.18 -19.98 -13.40
CA LEU A 205 -17.25 -20.33 -12.34
C LEU A 205 -17.23 -21.84 -12.09
N LYS A 206 -16.06 -22.40 -11.80
CA LYS A 206 -15.94 -23.82 -11.48
C LYS A 206 -16.26 -24.00 -9.99
N GLY A 207 -17.38 -24.64 -9.66
CA GLY A 207 -17.88 -24.70 -8.27
C GLY A 207 -16.88 -25.24 -7.22
N ASP A 208 -16.03 -26.19 -7.61
CA ASP A 208 -14.99 -26.75 -6.73
C ASP A 208 -13.63 -26.04 -6.84
N ASP A 209 -13.52 -24.95 -7.58
CA ASP A 209 -12.28 -24.17 -7.66
C ASP A 209 -12.21 -23.19 -6.48
N PRO A 210 -11.08 -23.14 -5.74
CA PRO A 210 -10.98 -22.29 -4.56
C PRO A 210 -11.08 -20.80 -4.89
N THR A 211 -10.57 -20.36 -6.04
CA THR A 211 -10.69 -18.96 -6.49
C THR A 211 -12.13 -18.61 -6.81
N SER A 212 -12.87 -19.51 -7.45
CA SER A 212 -14.31 -19.35 -7.71
C SER A 212 -15.11 -19.19 -6.42
N LYS A 213 -14.79 -19.97 -5.37
CA LYS A 213 -15.39 -19.80 -4.04
C LYS A 213 -15.06 -18.44 -3.44
N LEU A 214 -13.82 -17.98 -3.58
CA LEU A 214 -13.41 -16.66 -3.09
C LEU A 214 -14.23 -15.54 -3.74
N MET A 215 -14.45 -15.60 -5.06
CA MET A 215 -15.25 -14.61 -5.81
C MET A 215 -16.70 -14.58 -5.32
N VAL A 216 -17.33 -15.75 -5.14
CA VAL A 216 -18.70 -15.85 -4.62
C VAL A 216 -18.79 -15.33 -3.18
N GLY A 217 -17.84 -15.71 -2.33
CA GLY A 217 -17.77 -15.26 -0.94
C GLY A 217 -17.62 -13.74 -0.83
N ALA A 218 -16.68 -13.15 -1.59
CA ALA A 218 -16.46 -11.70 -1.64
C ALA A 218 -17.74 -10.96 -2.07
N PHE A 219 -18.40 -11.42 -3.13
CA PHE A 219 -19.67 -10.84 -3.57
C PHE A 219 -20.74 -10.89 -2.47
N LEU A 220 -20.97 -12.06 -1.86
CA LEU A 220 -21.99 -12.23 -0.83
C LEU A 220 -21.71 -11.40 0.43
N ALA A 221 -20.46 -11.09 0.72
CA ALA A 221 -20.09 -10.25 1.85
C ALA A 221 -20.40 -8.76 1.61
N VAL A 222 -20.25 -8.30 0.37
CA VAL A 222 -20.35 -6.89 -0.01
C VAL A 222 -21.77 -6.51 -0.46
N ASP A 223 -22.46 -7.39 -1.18
CA ASP A 223 -23.78 -7.09 -1.71
C ASP A 223 -24.82 -6.94 -0.59
N PRO A 224 -25.68 -5.90 -0.59
CA PRO A 224 -26.71 -5.70 0.43
C PRO A 224 -27.68 -6.87 0.60
N GLN A 225 -27.89 -7.65 -0.47
CA GLN A 225 -28.77 -8.82 -0.47
C GLN A 225 -28.00 -10.13 -0.25
N GLY A 226 -26.69 -10.05 -0.06
CA GLY A 226 -25.80 -11.16 0.21
C GLY A 226 -25.99 -11.75 1.60
N ASP A 227 -25.71 -13.04 1.72
CA ASP A 227 -25.74 -13.76 3.00
C ASP A 227 -24.33 -13.76 3.59
N ARG A 228 -24.11 -12.93 4.62
CA ARG A 228 -22.80 -12.76 5.25
C ARG A 228 -22.26 -14.03 5.90
N ASN A 229 -23.13 -14.92 6.38
CA ASN A 229 -22.69 -16.19 6.99
C ASN A 229 -22.15 -17.11 5.90
N ARG A 230 -22.90 -17.26 4.80
CA ARG A 230 -22.42 -18.03 3.64
C ARG A 230 -21.18 -17.40 3.02
N ALA A 231 -21.08 -16.08 2.98
CA ALA A 231 -19.90 -15.38 2.51
C ALA A 231 -18.64 -15.81 3.29
N ALA A 232 -18.73 -15.82 4.63
CA ALA A 232 -17.64 -16.27 5.49
C ALA A 232 -17.27 -17.74 5.24
N GLU A 233 -18.27 -18.63 5.09
CA GLU A 233 -18.03 -20.04 4.74
C GLU A 233 -17.25 -20.18 3.41
N TYR A 234 -17.68 -19.48 2.35
CA TYR A 234 -16.99 -19.52 1.05
C TYR A 234 -15.56 -19.01 1.12
N VAL A 235 -15.31 -17.89 1.80
CA VAL A 235 -13.97 -17.32 1.96
C VAL A 235 -13.07 -18.25 2.76
N GLN A 236 -13.59 -18.82 3.85
CA GLN A 236 -12.85 -19.76 4.70
C GLN A 236 -12.50 -21.05 3.93
N GLU A 237 -13.44 -21.60 3.16
CA GLU A 237 -13.18 -22.77 2.32
C GLU A 237 -12.16 -22.46 1.21
N ALA A 238 -12.25 -21.28 0.59
CA ALA A 238 -11.29 -20.85 -0.42
C ALA A 238 -9.87 -20.78 0.16
N GLN A 239 -9.72 -20.20 1.34
CA GLN A 239 -8.43 -20.10 2.04
C GLN A 239 -7.86 -21.47 2.41
N GLN A 240 -8.67 -22.36 2.99
CA GLN A 240 -8.24 -23.72 3.33
C GLN A 240 -7.78 -24.53 2.12
N ARG A 241 -8.31 -24.20 0.93
CA ARG A 241 -8.00 -24.85 -0.33
C ARG A 241 -6.96 -24.09 -1.16
N GLY A 242 -6.34 -23.06 -0.59
CA GLY A 242 -5.20 -22.36 -1.18
C GLY A 242 -5.55 -21.34 -2.25
N ALA A 243 -6.76 -20.76 -2.22
CA ALA A 243 -7.06 -19.60 -3.07
C ALA A 243 -6.10 -18.45 -2.75
N GLU A 244 -5.48 -17.92 -3.80
CA GLU A 244 -4.67 -16.72 -3.72
C GLU A 244 -5.52 -15.55 -3.20
N SER A 245 -4.93 -14.67 -2.40
CA SER A 245 -5.59 -13.50 -1.79
C SER A 245 -6.74 -13.80 -0.81
N ALA A 246 -7.10 -15.07 -0.54
CA ALA A 246 -8.21 -15.38 0.37
C ALA A 246 -8.00 -14.82 1.79
N ALA A 247 -6.76 -14.82 2.28
CA ALA A 247 -6.41 -14.21 3.56
C ALA A 247 -6.58 -12.67 3.54
N LEU A 248 -6.25 -12.02 2.42
CA LEU A 248 -6.42 -10.57 2.25
C LEU A 248 -7.90 -10.20 2.21
N VAL A 249 -8.70 -10.95 1.45
CA VAL A 249 -10.16 -10.78 1.39
C VAL A 249 -10.77 -11.00 2.77
N GLN A 250 -10.40 -12.07 3.48
CA GLN A 250 -10.89 -12.30 4.84
C GLN A 250 -10.57 -11.14 5.78
N ALA A 251 -9.31 -10.68 5.79
CA ALA A 251 -8.89 -9.54 6.61
C ALA A 251 -9.64 -8.26 6.24
N ALA A 252 -9.93 -8.04 4.95
CA ALA A 252 -10.77 -6.93 4.50
C ALA A 252 -12.16 -7.00 5.14
N LEU A 253 -12.78 -8.18 5.17
CA LEU A 253 -14.14 -8.36 5.71
C LEU A 253 -14.18 -8.16 7.24
N GLU A 254 -13.17 -8.66 7.96
CA GLU A 254 -13.05 -8.53 9.43
C GLU A 254 -12.69 -7.11 9.87
N GLY A 255 -11.98 -6.36 9.02
CA GLY A 255 -11.51 -5.02 9.31
C GLY A 255 -12.57 -3.91 9.26
N THR A 256 -13.82 -4.20 8.92
CA THR A 256 -14.87 -3.18 8.75
C THR A 256 -15.47 -2.84 10.13
N PRO A 257 -15.20 -1.67 10.76
CA PRO A 257 -16.01 -1.23 11.90
C PRO A 257 -17.43 -0.90 11.41
N GLU A 258 -18.44 -1.34 12.16
CA GLU A 258 -19.86 -0.98 11.95
C GLU A 258 -20.12 0.52 12.07
#